data_AF-A0A849QNU1-F1
#
_entry.id   AF-A0A849QNU1-F1
#
_cell.length_a   1.000
_cell.length_b   1.000
_cell.length_c   1.000
_cell.angle_alpha   90.00
_cell.angle_beta   90.00
_cell.angle_gamma   90.00
#
_symmetry.space_group_name_H-M   'P 1'
#
loop_
_entity.id
_entity.type
_entity.pdbx_description
1 polymer ?
#
loop_
_entity_poly.entity_id
_entity_poly.type
_entity_poly.pdbx_seq_one_letter_code
_entity_poly.pdbx_strand_id
1 'polypeptide(L)'
;MNRTIGPPSYENWKAASQDSSLLGGYEVPLFTDAHITGEILEGFGPYQFLNPIAISRASGSITPGVILRVEKYLKISLPSTAEMRRTNDTLYHGGSSHDEIAALASLILGVRFKSGGITRVFGLNEDPRGKPLHYQMDRNPILLEGEGKRIIPEAHRTILLNDLNQLLTYSTLTPEDAIILVRASRLYQDALWIAESEPALAWVMFVSAIETAANHWRKKEYTPVEKLHASKPELEKILYEHGGQELVKIVAEYIVEYMGATKKFIDFVLEFLPSPPKKRPKFDRHPWSKTKIKKTLEKIYGYRSDALHGSRAFPAPMCMSPMISDSYPIEVPTGFSTSTLGGVWVKEDSPLLLHTFEYIVRGALLKWWASLIPEDSLK
;
A
#
# COMPACT_ATOMS: atom_id res chain seq x y z
N MET A 1 25.16 21.25 -3.16
CA MET A 1 23.84 20.71 -3.57
C MET A 1 23.39 19.75 -2.49
N ASN A 2 22.21 19.95 -1.90
CA ASN A 2 21.68 19.01 -0.92
C ASN A 2 21.33 17.71 -1.66
N ARG A 3 22.00 16.61 -1.32
CA ARG A 3 21.70 15.27 -1.83
C ARG A 3 20.30 14.88 -1.33
N THR A 4 19.39 14.49 -2.21
CA THR A 4 18.13 13.88 -1.75
C THR A 4 18.47 12.53 -1.10
N ILE A 5 17.97 12.35 0.12
CA ILE A 5 18.14 11.14 0.92
C ILE A 5 16.85 10.32 0.77
N GLY A 6 16.97 9.01 0.56
CA GLY A 6 15.84 8.09 0.49
C GLY A 6 15.40 7.59 1.88
N PRO A 7 14.48 6.63 1.93
CA PRO A 7 14.06 6.03 3.19
C PRO A 7 15.22 5.33 3.91
N PRO A 8 15.21 5.27 5.26
CA PRO A 8 16.23 4.57 6.04
C PRO A 8 16.56 3.15 5.57
N SER A 9 15.59 2.34 5.14
CA SER A 9 15.86 1.00 4.61
C SER A 9 16.60 1.04 3.27
N TYR A 10 16.16 1.93 2.36
CA TYR A 10 16.83 2.17 1.09
C TYR A 10 18.29 2.64 1.29
N GLU A 11 18.51 3.64 2.14
CA GLU A 11 19.87 4.17 2.39
C GLU A 11 20.78 3.13 3.05
N ASN A 12 20.22 2.27 3.92
CA ASN A 12 20.96 1.15 4.48
C ASN A 12 21.37 0.12 3.41
N TRP A 13 20.48 -0.16 2.45
CA TRP A 13 20.82 -1.01 1.30
C TRP A 13 21.89 -0.37 0.43
N LYS A 14 21.76 0.92 0.09
CA LYS A 14 22.79 1.65 -0.69
C LYS A 14 24.15 1.62 0.00
N ALA A 15 24.20 1.81 1.32
CA ALA A 15 25.44 1.75 2.10
C ALA A 15 26.06 0.35 2.06
N ALA A 16 25.24 -0.71 2.20
CA ALA A 16 25.68 -2.10 2.09
C ALA A 16 26.29 -2.39 0.71
N SER A 17 25.68 -1.91 -0.38
CA SER A 17 26.18 -2.08 -1.75
C SER A 17 27.43 -1.25 -2.08
N GLN A 18 27.81 -0.30 -1.22
CA GLN A 18 29.00 0.55 -1.38
C GLN A 18 30.17 0.08 -0.51
N ASP A 19 30.16 -1.19 -0.06
CA ASP A 19 31.16 -1.78 0.82
C ASP A 19 31.43 -0.97 2.10
N SER A 20 30.38 -0.30 2.61
CA SER A 20 30.46 0.36 3.92
C SER A 20 30.74 -0.69 5.01
N SER A 21 31.43 -0.30 6.07
CA SER A 21 31.66 -1.22 7.19
C SER A 21 30.36 -1.58 7.88
N LEU A 22 30.12 -2.87 8.09
CA LEU A 22 29.04 -3.36 8.93
C LEU A 22 29.15 -2.72 10.32
N LEU A 23 28.05 -2.19 10.84
CA LEU A 23 27.98 -1.54 12.15
C LEU A 23 27.36 -2.46 13.22
N GLY A 24 26.76 -3.57 12.79
CA GLY A 24 26.04 -4.53 13.62
C GLY A 24 24.77 -5.00 12.92
N GLY A 25 23.79 -5.47 13.67
CA GLY A 25 22.52 -5.92 13.12
C GLY A 25 21.43 -6.09 14.18
N TYR A 26 20.25 -6.50 13.75
CA TYR A 26 19.13 -6.79 14.66
C TYR A 26 18.10 -7.72 14.01
N GLU A 27 17.26 -8.35 14.83
CA GLU A 27 16.13 -9.17 14.40
C GLU A 27 14.80 -8.60 14.86
N VAL A 28 13.81 -8.64 13.97
CA VAL A 28 12.43 -8.25 14.22
C VAL A 28 11.49 -9.36 13.74
N PRO A 29 10.53 -9.82 14.55
CA PRO A 29 9.48 -10.69 14.09
C PRO A 29 8.53 -9.94 13.15
N LEU A 30 8.22 -10.55 12.01
CA LEU A 30 7.12 -10.13 11.15
C LEU A 30 5.91 -11.03 11.42
N PHE A 31 4.83 -10.40 11.85
CA PHE A 31 3.57 -11.04 12.16
C PHE A 31 2.74 -11.19 10.89
N THR A 32 2.15 -12.37 10.72
CA THR A 32 1.33 -12.71 9.57
C THR A 32 0.36 -13.82 9.93
N ASP A 33 -0.80 -13.82 9.27
CA ASP A 33 -1.75 -14.92 9.26
C ASP A 33 -1.60 -15.82 8.01
N ALA A 34 -0.66 -15.52 7.11
CA ALA A 34 -0.35 -16.38 5.97
C ALA A 34 0.53 -17.57 6.39
N HIS A 35 0.45 -18.67 5.65
CA HIS A 35 1.34 -19.81 5.86
C HIS A 35 2.64 -19.60 5.08
N ILE A 36 3.77 -19.55 5.78
CA ILE A 36 5.07 -19.18 5.20
C ILE A 36 5.92 -20.41 4.93
N THR A 37 6.48 -20.49 3.72
CA THR A 37 7.43 -21.52 3.30
C THR A 37 8.69 -20.92 2.70
N GLY A 38 9.79 -21.67 2.71
CA GLY A 38 11.11 -21.21 2.29
C GLY A 38 11.72 -20.20 3.27
N GLU A 39 12.92 -19.72 2.95
CA GLU A 39 13.66 -18.67 3.67
C GLU A 39 14.61 -17.95 2.71
N ILE A 40 15.02 -16.73 3.06
CA ILE A 40 15.99 -15.93 2.30
C ILE A 40 17.14 -15.59 3.25
N LEU A 41 18.30 -16.19 3.01
CA LEU A 41 19.52 -15.94 3.79
C LEU A 41 20.47 -14.95 3.10
N GLU A 42 20.40 -14.85 1.78
CA GLU A 42 21.31 -14.04 0.97
C GLU A 42 20.57 -13.44 -0.24
N GLY A 43 21.22 -12.50 -0.94
CA GLY A 43 20.73 -11.92 -2.19
C GLY A 43 19.86 -10.67 -2.03
N PHE A 44 19.34 -10.36 -0.84
CA PHE A 44 18.43 -9.23 -0.59
C PHE A 44 19.12 -8.07 0.14
N GLY A 45 20.37 -7.80 -0.26
CA GLY A 45 21.21 -6.78 0.38
C GLY A 45 21.36 -7.05 1.89
N PRO A 46 21.13 -6.05 2.76
CA PRO A 46 21.29 -6.22 4.21
C PRO A 46 20.08 -6.88 4.91
N TYR A 47 19.17 -7.51 4.17
CA TYR A 47 17.91 -8.05 4.68
C TYR A 47 17.80 -9.55 4.47
N GLN A 48 17.51 -10.29 5.54
CA GLN A 48 17.30 -11.73 5.53
C GLN A 48 15.92 -12.06 6.11
N PHE A 49 15.20 -12.97 5.46
CA PHE A 49 13.86 -13.42 5.86
C PHE A 49 13.95 -14.87 6.33
N LEU A 50 14.09 -15.04 7.65
CA LEU A 50 14.26 -16.36 8.27
C LEU A 50 12.88 -16.95 8.58
N ASN A 51 12.68 -18.23 8.28
CA ASN A 51 11.43 -18.92 8.59
C ASN A 51 11.55 -19.62 9.95
N PRO A 52 10.83 -19.17 10.99
CA PRO A 52 10.88 -19.78 12.31
C PRO A 52 10.10 -21.11 12.39
N ILE A 53 9.53 -21.59 11.29
CA ILE A 53 8.66 -22.77 11.23
C ILE A 53 7.50 -22.61 12.22
N ALA A 54 6.79 -21.49 12.10
CA ALA A 54 5.69 -21.17 12.99
C ALA A 54 4.58 -22.21 12.86
N ILE A 55 4.26 -22.89 13.96
CA ILE A 55 3.09 -23.76 14.04
C ILE A 55 1.86 -22.87 14.12
N SER A 56 1.00 -22.96 13.10
CA SER A 56 -0.27 -22.24 13.06
C SER A 56 -1.08 -22.57 14.32
N ARG A 57 -1.33 -21.55 15.14
CA ARG A 57 -2.20 -21.66 16.32
C ARG A 57 -3.63 -21.32 15.91
N ALA A 58 -4.58 -21.68 16.78
CA ALA A 58 -6.02 -21.46 16.56
C ALA A 58 -6.35 -20.02 16.11
N SER A 59 -7.49 -19.87 15.43
CA SER A 59 -8.03 -18.58 14.96
C SER A 59 -7.90 -17.49 16.04
N GLY A 60 -7.44 -16.30 15.63
CA GLY A 60 -7.34 -15.12 16.47
C GLY A 60 -5.94 -14.84 17.03
N SER A 61 -5.01 -15.81 17.04
CA SER A 61 -3.64 -15.56 17.48
C SER A 61 -2.69 -15.41 16.29
N ILE A 62 -2.24 -14.19 16.02
CA ILE A 62 -1.19 -13.95 15.04
C ILE A 62 0.18 -14.27 15.65
N THR A 63 0.96 -15.09 14.95
CA THR A 63 2.30 -15.49 15.39
C THR A 63 3.37 -14.85 14.50
N PRO A 64 4.60 -14.67 15.00
CA PRO A 64 5.75 -14.38 14.14
C PRO A 64 5.89 -15.47 13.09
N GLY A 65 5.58 -15.16 11.83
CA GLY A 65 5.70 -16.11 10.70
C GLY A 65 7.02 -15.96 9.96
N VAL A 66 7.74 -14.86 10.16
CA VAL A 66 9.07 -14.60 9.62
C VAL A 66 9.88 -13.84 10.67
N ILE A 67 11.19 -14.08 10.75
CA ILE A 67 12.13 -13.20 11.45
C ILE A 67 12.91 -12.42 10.39
N LEU A 68 12.74 -11.11 10.36
CA LEU A 68 13.55 -10.22 9.54
C LEU A 68 14.85 -9.93 10.29
N ARG A 69 15.97 -10.43 9.78
CA ARG A 69 17.29 -9.98 10.23
C ARG A 69 17.76 -8.83 9.33
N VAL A 70 18.24 -7.78 9.98
CA VAL A 70 18.72 -6.57 9.33
C VAL A 70 20.16 -6.32 9.72
N GLU A 71 21.03 -6.28 8.73
CA GLU A 71 22.41 -5.80 8.88
C GLU A 71 22.43 -4.27 8.78
N LYS A 72 23.14 -3.63 9.70
CA LYS A 72 23.22 -2.17 9.78
C LYS A 72 24.50 -1.67 9.12
N TYR A 73 24.36 -0.91 8.06
CA TYR A 73 25.44 -0.21 7.37
C TYR A 73 25.28 1.31 7.47
N LEU A 74 24.04 1.79 7.64
CA LEU A 74 23.74 3.21 7.77
C LEU A 74 24.03 3.71 9.19
N LYS A 75 24.95 4.69 9.30
CA LYS A 75 25.17 5.43 10.53
C LYS A 75 24.12 6.53 10.67
N ILE A 76 23.13 6.32 11.52
CA ILE A 76 22.13 7.33 11.84
C ILE A 76 22.77 8.38 12.77
N SER A 77 23.03 9.58 12.26
CA SER A 77 23.38 10.74 13.07
C SER A 77 22.11 11.47 13.49
N LEU A 78 22.10 11.96 14.74
CA LEU A 78 21.07 12.92 15.16
C LEU A 78 21.15 14.18 14.27
N PRO A 79 20.01 14.77 13.90
CA PRO A 79 20.02 16.03 13.18
C PRO A 79 20.73 17.09 14.00
N SER A 80 21.49 17.94 13.32
CA SER A 80 22.15 19.09 13.93
C SER A 80 21.12 20.08 14.49
N THR A 81 21.52 20.89 15.47
CA THR A 81 20.67 21.97 16.03
C THR A 81 20.19 22.94 14.95
N ALA A 82 20.94 23.13 13.87
CA ALA A 82 20.53 23.96 12.75
C ALA A 82 19.40 23.32 11.92
N GLU A 83 19.46 22.01 11.68
CA GLU A 83 18.41 21.26 10.99
C GLU A 83 17.12 21.20 11.82
N MET A 84 17.24 21.05 13.14
CA MET A 84 16.09 21.03 14.05
C MET A 84 15.34 22.38 14.16
N ARG A 85 15.80 23.45 13.50
CA ARG A 85 15.09 24.75 13.43
C ARG A 85 14.04 24.82 12.33
N ARG A 86 13.93 23.80 11.46
CA ARG A 86 12.98 23.78 10.35
C ARG A 86 12.24 22.44 10.34
N THR A 87 10.94 22.48 10.07
CA THR A 87 10.16 21.27 9.82
C THR A 87 10.65 20.62 8.53
N ASN A 88 10.95 19.33 8.60
CA ASN A 88 11.18 18.47 7.45
C ASN A 88 10.51 17.12 7.70
N ASP A 89 9.40 16.87 7.03
CA ASP A 89 8.59 15.66 7.11
C ASP A 89 8.74 14.77 5.85
N THR A 90 9.71 15.08 4.98
CA THR A 90 9.91 14.41 3.68
C THR A 90 10.09 12.90 3.82
N LEU A 91 10.77 12.45 4.87
CA LEU A 91 11.01 11.02 5.13
C LEU A 91 9.99 10.41 6.12
N TYR A 92 9.09 11.20 6.67
CA TYR A 92 8.12 10.69 7.63
C TYR A 92 7.06 9.84 6.93
N HIS A 93 6.84 8.65 7.46
CA HIS A 93 5.81 7.68 7.01
C HIS A 93 5.19 6.90 8.18
N GLY A 94 5.49 7.29 9.42
CA GLY A 94 4.93 6.67 10.62
C GLY A 94 5.51 5.29 10.97
N GLY A 95 6.73 4.98 10.55
CA GLY A 95 7.41 3.72 10.85
C GLY A 95 8.94 3.85 10.86
N SER A 96 9.60 2.72 11.07
CA SER A 96 11.06 2.55 11.05
C SER A 96 11.54 1.74 9.84
N SER A 97 12.84 1.52 9.68
CA SER A 97 13.35 0.80 8.50
C SER A 97 12.83 -0.63 8.34
N HIS A 98 12.58 -1.37 9.43
CA HIS A 98 11.98 -2.71 9.34
C HIS A 98 10.48 -2.67 9.00
N ASP A 99 9.79 -1.58 9.34
CA ASP A 99 8.41 -1.34 8.91
C ASP A 99 8.33 -1.12 7.39
N GLU A 100 9.30 -0.41 6.82
CA GLU A 100 9.41 -0.18 5.38
C GLU A 100 9.54 -1.50 4.62
N ILE A 101 10.47 -2.37 5.06
CA ILE A 101 10.68 -3.70 4.46
C ILE A 101 9.45 -4.60 4.63
N ALA A 102 8.81 -4.60 5.81
CA ALA A 102 7.57 -5.34 6.03
C ALA A 102 6.41 -4.88 5.12
N ALA A 103 6.34 -3.58 4.83
CA ALA A 103 5.33 -3.00 3.96
C ALA A 103 5.57 -3.38 2.49
N LEU A 104 6.82 -3.28 2.03
CA LEU A 104 7.21 -3.72 0.69
C LEU A 104 6.96 -5.23 0.52
N ALA A 105 7.30 -6.05 1.51
CA ALA A 105 7.02 -7.48 1.49
C ALA A 105 5.51 -7.78 1.45
N SER A 106 4.69 -7.04 2.22
CA SER A 106 3.22 -7.14 2.15
C SER A 106 2.71 -6.83 0.74
N LEU A 107 3.21 -5.77 0.10
CA LEU A 107 2.82 -5.40 -1.25
C LEU A 107 3.24 -6.46 -2.29
N ILE A 108 4.50 -6.91 -2.25
CA ILE A 108 5.04 -7.89 -3.19
C ILE A 108 4.33 -9.23 -3.05
N LEU A 109 4.07 -9.70 -1.83
CA LEU A 109 3.47 -11.01 -1.62
C LEU A 109 1.95 -10.94 -1.54
N GLY A 110 1.34 -9.77 -1.37
CA GLY A 110 -0.12 -9.64 -1.22
C GLY A 110 -0.66 -10.44 -0.03
N VAL A 111 0.08 -10.41 1.08
CA VAL A 111 -0.30 -11.02 2.37
C VAL A 111 0.01 -10.04 3.49
N ARG A 112 -0.62 -10.24 4.65
CA ARG A 112 -0.39 -9.38 5.81
C ARG A 112 0.98 -9.67 6.40
N PHE A 113 1.90 -8.71 6.30
CA PHE A 113 3.03 -8.64 7.21
C PHE A 113 2.92 -7.37 8.04
N LYS A 114 3.24 -7.43 9.33
CA LYS A 114 3.47 -6.24 10.14
C LYS A 114 4.61 -6.50 11.11
N SER A 115 5.49 -5.52 11.25
CA SER A 115 6.67 -5.66 12.08
C SER A 115 6.28 -5.58 13.57
N GLY A 116 6.98 -6.35 14.40
CA GLY A 116 6.95 -6.19 15.86
C GLY A 116 8.14 -5.40 16.39
N GLY A 117 8.45 -5.60 17.66
CA GLY A 117 9.64 -5.01 18.29
C GLY A 117 10.95 -5.70 17.92
N ILE A 118 12.08 -4.99 18.04
CA ILE A 118 13.40 -5.64 17.96
C ILE A 118 13.52 -6.66 19.10
N THR A 119 13.82 -7.91 18.77
CA THR A 119 13.93 -9.02 19.73
C THR A 119 15.37 -9.44 19.99
N ARG A 120 16.29 -9.12 19.06
CA ARG A 120 17.72 -9.40 19.18
C ARG A 120 18.55 -8.33 18.51
N VAL A 121 19.72 -8.02 19.07
CA VAL A 121 20.72 -7.11 18.50
C VAL A 121 22.08 -7.78 18.40
N PHE A 122 22.85 -7.40 17.38
CA PHE A 122 24.20 -7.91 17.11
C PHE A 122 25.16 -6.71 17.05
N GLY A 123 26.21 -6.72 17.85
CA GLY A 123 27.28 -5.72 17.82
C GLY A 123 28.60 -6.33 17.35
N LEU A 124 29.46 -5.52 16.72
CA LEU A 124 30.71 -5.98 16.10
C LEU A 124 31.69 -6.68 17.05
N ASN A 125 31.69 -6.28 18.33
CA ASN A 125 32.55 -6.85 19.37
C ASN A 125 31.71 -7.43 20.52
N GLU A 126 30.48 -7.83 20.23
CA GLU A 126 29.57 -8.44 21.21
C GLU A 126 29.42 -9.94 20.97
N ASP A 127 28.50 -10.58 21.70
CA ASP A 127 28.16 -11.98 21.47
C ASP A 127 27.74 -12.19 20.00
N PRO A 128 28.44 -13.04 19.23
CA PRO A 128 28.10 -13.31 17.83
C PRO A 128 26.71 -13.94 17.66
N ARG A 129 26.14 -14.53 18.72
CA ARG A 129 24.77 -15.04 18.74
C ARG A 129 23.73 -13.95 18.99
N GLY A 130 24.17 -12.71 19.21
CA GLY A 130 23.33 -11.56 19.51
C GLY A 130 22.74 -11.58 20.92
N LYS A 131 22.39 -10.41 21.43
CA LYS A 131 21.76 -10.23 22.74
C LYS A 131 20.25 -10.07 22.60
N PRO A 132 19.41 -10.75 23.41
CA PRO A 132 17.98 -10.53 23.41
C PRO A 132 17.63 -9.12 23.90
N LEU A 133 16.57 -8.54 23.36
CA LEU A 133 16.10 -7.19 23.69
C LEU A 133 14.59 -7.23 23.95
N HIS A 134 14.16 -6.70 25.10
CA HIS A 134 12.76 -6.78 25.53
C HIS A 134 12.02 -5.44 25.52
N TYR A 135 12.71 -4.31 25.71
CA TYR A 135 12.08 -2.99 25.91
C TYR A 135 11.40 -2.39 24.67
N GLN A 136 11.39 -3.10 23.54
CA GLN A 136 10.67 -2.71 22.32
C GLN A 136 9.54 -3.69 21.93
N MET A 137 9.29 -4.74 22.75
CA MET A 137 8.27 -5.74 22.46
C MET A 137 6.83 -5.24 22.67
N ASP A 138 6.65 -4.05 23.26
CA ASP A 138 5.38 -3.33 23.37
C ASP A 138 4.76 -2.97 22.00
N ARG A 139 5.52 -3.13 20.92
CA ARG A 139 5.13 -2.81 19.54
C ARG A 139 4.53 -3.98 18.76
N ASN A 140 4.30 -5.14 19.39
CA ASN A 140 3.76 -6.29 18.65
C ASN A 140 2.34 -6.00 18.13
N PRO A 141 2.09 -6.18 16.82
CA PRO A 141 0.82 -5.83 16.23
C PRO A 141 -0.26 -6.86 16.60
N ILE A 142 -1.47 -6.36 16.81
CA ILE A 142 -2.67 -7.19 17.04
C ILE A 142 -3.45 -7.23 15.72
N LEU A 143 -3.81 -8.44 15.30
CA LEU A 143 -4.78 -8.64 14.22
C LEU A 143 -6.15 -8.87 14.86
N LEU A 144 -7.04 -7.89 14.70
CA LEU A 144 -8.43 -8.05 15.10
C LEU A 144 -9.12 -8.89 14.02
N GLU A 145 -9.49 -10.12 14.36
CA GLU A 145 -10.32 -10.94 13.48
C GLU A 145 -11.79 -10.55 13.65
N GLY A 146 -12.50 -10.33 12.54
CA GLY A 146 -13.96 -10.27 12.58
C GLY A 146 -14.54 -11.65 12.87
N GLU A 147 -15.77 -11.70 13.41
CA GLU A 147 -16.49 -12.96 13.73
C GLU A 147 -16.88 -13.80 12.48
N GLY A 148 -16.54 -13.32 11.28
CA GLY A 148 -17.02 -13.83 10.01
C GLY A 148 -15.96 -14.53 9.14
N LYS A 149 -16.37 -14.84 7.90
CA LYS A 149 -15.45 -15.33 6.87
C LYS A 149 -14.45 -14.23 6.49
N ARG A 150 -13.28 -14.63 5.99
CA ARG A 150 -12.25 -13.67 5.54
C ARG A 150 -12.77 -12.75 4.43
N ILE A 151 -12.59 -11.44 4.60
CA ILE A 151 -12.97 -10.40 3.65
C ILE A 151 -12.00 -10.37 2.47
N ILE A 152 -10.70 -10.62 2.72
CA ILE A 152 -9.68 -10.78 1.67
C ILE A 152 -9.08 -12.19 1.78
N PRO A 153 -9.74 -13.23 1.22
CA PRO A 153 -9.29 -14.61 1.36
C PRO A 153 -7.87 -14.85 0.86
N GLU A 154 -7.48 -14.19 -0.24
CA GLU A 154 -6.15 -14.36 -0.84
C GLU A 154 -5.01 -13.85 0.06
N ALA A 155 -5.28 -12.98 1.04
CA ALA A 155 -4.28 -12.57 2.02
C ALA A 155 -3.88 -13.71 2.98
N HIS A 156 -4.75 -14.71 3.14
CA HIS A 156 -4.58 -15.88 4.00
C HIS A 156 -4.30 -17.13 3.16
N ARG A 157 -3.12 -17.17 2.52
CA ARG A 157 -2.70 -18.30 1.68
C ARG A 157 -1.29 -18.78 2.04
N THR A 158 -0.88 -19.89 1.43
CA THR A 158 0.51 -20.33 1.49
C THR A 158 1.35 -19.48 0.53
N ILE A 159 2.47 -18.93 1.02
CA ILE A 159 3.42 -18.18 0.20
C ILE A 159 4.84 -18.76 0.35
N LEU A 160 5.61 -18.62 -0.73
CA LEU A 160 7.04 -18.92 -0.75
C LEU A 160 7.80 -17.60 -0.61
N LEU A 161 8.72 -17.50 0.36
CA LEU A 161 9.47 -16.25 0.56
C LEU A 161 10.29 -15.86 -0.67
N ASN A 162 10.76 -16.81 -1.48
CA ASN A 162 11.49 -16.55 -2.72
C ASN A 162 10.68 -15.77 -3.77
N ASP A 163 9.36 -15.62 -3.62
CA ASP A 163 8.54 -14.77 -4.48
C ASP A 163 8.76 -13.26 -4.21
N LEU A 164 9.61 -12.90 -3.24
CA LEU A 164 10.00 -11.52 -2.93
C LEU A 164 10.93 -10.86 -3.96
N ASN A 165 11.27 -11.51 -5.08
CA ASN A 165 12.29 -11.05 -6.05
C ASN A 165 12.17 -9.59 -6.51
N GLN A 166 10.96 -9.02 -6.55
CA GLN A 166 10.79 -7.60 -6.90
C GLN A 166 11.48 -6.65 -5.90
N LEU A 167 11.68 -7.06 -4.64
CA LEU A 167 12.40 -6.28 -3.63
C LEU A 167 13.86 -6.03 -4.02
N LEU A 168 14.46 -6.88 -4.85
CA LEU A 168 15.84 -6.72 -5.34
C LEU A 168 16.05 -5.41 -6.12
N THR A 169 14.98 -4.87 -6.71
CA THR A 169 15.04 -3.62 -7.50
C THR A 169 14.85 -2.38 -6.62
N TYR A 170 14.60 -2.55 -5.32
CA TYR A 170 14.34 -1.43 -4.42
C TYR A 170 15.52 -0.46 -4.32
N SER A 171 16.75 -0.98 -4.22
CA SER A 171 17.97 -0.18 -4.12
C SER A 171 18.40 0.49 -5.44
N THR A 172 17.73 0.17 -6.56
CA THR A 172 18.01 0.77 -7.88
C THR A 172 17.11 1.96 -8.18
N LEU A 173 16.06 2.17 -7.37
CA LEU A 173 15.16 3.31 -7.52
C LEU A 173 15.87 4.63 -7.19
N THR A 174 15.29 5.75 -7.64
CA THR A 174 15.71 7.06 -7.12
C THR A 174 15.28 7.22 -5.65
N PRO A 175 15.97 8.05 -4.85
CA PRO A 175 15.55 8.35 -3.48
C PRO A 175 14.08 8.78 -3.39
N GLU A 176 13.63 9.65 -4.29
CA GLU A 176 12.26 10.15 -4.34
C GLU A 176 11.25 9.03 -4.66
N ASP A 177 11.56 8.17 -5.63
CA ASP A 177 10.73 7.01 -5.97
C ASP A 177 10.61 6.03 -4.79
N ALA A 178 11.72 5.77 -4.09
CA ALA A 178 11.75 4.90 -2.93
C ALA A 178 10.88 5.45 -1.78
N ILE A 179 10.89 6.77 -1.54
CA ILE A 179 10.03 7.42 -0.52
C ILE A 179 8.56 7.18 -0.84
N ILE A 180 8.13 7.48 -2.06
CA ILE A 180 6.71 7.37 -2.42
C ILE A 180 6.28 5.90 -2.45
N LEU A 181 7.12 5.00 -2.94
CA LEU A 181 6.85 3.56 -2.94
C LEU A 181 6.64 3.04 -1.51
N VAL A 182 7.51 3.42 -0.56
CA VAL A 182 7.35 3.04 0.85
C VAL A 182 6.04 3.57 1.42
N ARG A 183 5.72 4.85 1.19
CA ARG A 183 4.46 5.44 1.68
C ARG A 183 3.22 4.73 1.12
N ALA A 184 3.20 4.47 -0.18
CA ALA A 184 2.11 3.72 -0.82
C ALA A 184 2.02 2.29 -0.28
N SER A 185 3.15 1.62 -0.10
CA SER A 185 3.22 0.26 0.45
C SER A 185 2.75 0.18 1.90
N ARG A 186 3.05 1.20 2.72
CA ARG A 186 2.58 1.31 4.12
C ARG A 186 1.06 1.45 4.18
N LEU A 187 0.49 2.33 3.37
CA LEU A 187 -0.96 2.48 3.27
C LEU A 187 -1.65 1.20 2.80
N TYR A 188 -1.06 0.51 1.81
CA TYR A 188 -1.53 -0.79 1.35
C TYR A 188 -1.45 -1.86 2.46
N GLN A 189 -0.31 -1.95 3.16
CA GLN A 189 -0.10 -2.88 4.28
C GLN A 189 -1.13 -2.66 5.38
N ASP A 190 -1.35 -1.40 5.79
CA ASP A 190 -2.31 -1.09 6.84
C ASP A 190 -3.75 -1.36 6.39
N ALA A 191 -4.11 -1.04 5.14
CA ALA A 191 -5.40 -1.39 4.56
C ALA A 191 -5.65 -2.91 4.62
N LEU A 192 -4.65 -3.70 4.22
CA LEU A 192 -4.72 -5.15 4.25
C LEU A 192 -4.84 -5.68 5.69
N TRP A 193 -4.12 -5.08 6.63
CA TRP A 193 -4.10 -5.45 8.05
C TRP A 193 -5.47 -5.28 8.72
N ILE A 194 -6.15 -4.16 8.47
CA ILE A 194 -7.44 -3.85 9.11
C ILE A 194 -8.64 -4.38 8.33
N ALA A 195 -8.46 -4.94 7.14
CA ALA A 195 -9.57 -5.28 6.24
C ALA A 195 -10.60 -6.24 6.85
N GLU A 196 -10.20 -7.10 7.80
CA GLU A 196 -11.13 -8.06 8.45
C GLU A 196 -11.99 -7.43 9.54
N SER A 197 -11.46 -6.42 10.25
CA SER A 197 -12.17 -5.76 11.34
C SER A 197 -12.89 -4.49 10.87
N GLU A 198 -12.27 -3.74 9.95
CA GLU A 198 -12.70 -2.41 9.51
C GLU A 198 -12.65 -2.28 7.97
N PRO A 199 -13.44 -3.07 7.22
CA PRO A 199 -13.39 -3.08 5.76
C PRO A 199 -13.72 -1.73 5.12
N ALA A 200 -14.61 -0.94 5.71
CA ALA A 200 -14.94 0.39 5.21
C ALA A 200 -13.75 1.35 5.28
N LEU A 201 -12.93 1.26 6.33
CA LEU A 201 -11.70 2.04 6.44
C LEU A 201 -10.61 1.50 5.50
N ALA A 202 -10.52 0.18 5.33
CA ALA A 202 -9.59 -0.44 4.38
C ALA A 202 -9.80 0.08 2.95
N TRP A 203 -11.05 0.27 2.51
CA TRP A 203 -11.34 0.91 1.22
C TRP A 203 -10.69 2.29 1.08
N VAL A 204 -10.81 3.15 2.10
CA VAL A 204 -10.20 4.48 2.11
C VAL A 204 -8.68 4.36 1.99
N MET A 205 -8.07 3.48 2.79
CA MET A 205 -6.61 3.31 2.81
C MET A 205 -6.06 2.74 1.50
N PHE A 206 -6.76 1.80 0.85
CA PHE A 206 -6.38 1.33 -0.48
C PHE A 206 -6.47 2.42 -1.55
N VAL A 207 -7.50 3.27 -1.51
CA VAL A 207 -7.58 4.44 -2.39
C VAL A 207 -6.40 5.38 -2.11
N SER A 208 -6.09 5.66 -0.84
CA SER A 208 -4.97 6.51 -0.46
C SER A 208 -3.60 5.95 -0.87
N ALA A 209 -3.42 4.63 -0.85
CA ALA A 209 -2.21 3.99 -1.37
C ALA A 209 -2.01 4.29 -2.87
N ILE A 210 -3.09 4.19 -3.67
CA ILE A 210 -3.07 4.56 -5.08
C ILE A 210 -2.87 6.07 -5.27
N GLU A 211 -3.57 6.92 -4.50
CA GLU A 211 -3.42 8.38 -4.59
C GLU A 211 -1.96 8.82 -4.34
N THR A 212 -1.29 8.17 -3.39
CA THR A 212 0.12 8.41 -3.08
C THR A 212 1.01 8.15 -4.31
N ALA A 213 0.85 7.00 -4.96
CA ALA A 213 1.57 6.67 -6.19
C ALA A 213 1.16 7.55 -7.38
N ALA A 214 -0.14 7.79 -7.57
CA ALA A 214 -0.70 8.55 -8.68
C ALA A 214 -0.24 10.02 -8.68
N ASN A 215 -0.13 10.63 -7.49
CA ASN A 215 0.37 11.99 -7.35
C ASN A 215 1.84 12.12 -7.76
N HIS A 216 2.64 11.09 -7.55
CA HIS A 216 4.04 11.07 -7.97
C HIS A 216 4.21 10.70 -9.45
N TRP A 217 3.46 9.71 -9.94
CA TRP A 217 3.50 9.26 -11.34
C TRP A 217 3.18 10.41 -12.30
N ARG A 218 2.13 11.19 -12.01
CA ARG A 218 1.67 12.26 -12.89
C ARG A 218 2.30 13.60 -12.52
N LYS A 219 3.59 13.76 -12.84
CA LYS A 219 4.31 15.06 -12.73
C LYS A 219 3.90 16.09 -13.77
N LYS A 220 3.05 15.73 -14.75
CA LYS A 220 2.59 16.66 -15.78
C LYS A 220 1.68 17.71 -15.14
N GLU A 221 2.20 18.92 -14.99
CA GLU A 221 1.45 20.07 -14.50
C GLU A 221 0.41 20.47 -15.55
N TYR A 222 -0.82 20.00 -15.36
CA TYR A 222 -1.96 20.67 -15.97
C TYR A 222 -2.09 22.05 -15.34
N THR A 223 -2.30 23.06 -16.19
CA THR A 223 -2.65 24.40 -15.75
C THR A 223 -3.91 24.36 -14.87
N PRO A 224 -4.11 25.33 -13.97
CA PRO A 224 -5.32 25.39 -13.15
C PRO A 224 -6.62 25.27 -13.98
N VAL A 225 -6.65 25.94 -15.14
CA VAL A 225 -7.81 25.93 -16.05
C VAL A 225 -8.04 24.55 -16.66
N GLU A 226 -6.98 23.85 -17.12
CA GLU A 226 -7.13 22.47 -17.62
C GLU A 226 -7.63 21.51 -16.54
N LYS A 227 -7.21 21.71 -15.27
CA LYS A 227 -7.72 20.94 -14.13
C LYS A 227 -9.19 21.23 -13.86
N LEU A 228 -9.61 22.49 -13.97
CA LEU A 228 -11.00 22.89 -13.84
C LEU A 228 -11.87 22.27 -14.94
N HIS A 229 -11.46 22.43 -16.19
CA HIS A 229 -12.14 21.85 -17.36
C HIS A 229 -12.34 20.34 -17.21
N ALA A 230 -11.27 19.63 -16.83
CA ALA A 230 -11.32 18.18 -16.71
C ALA A 230 -12.12 17.68 -15.50
N SER A 231 -12.26 18.49 -14.44
CA SER A 231 -12.89 18.07 -13.18
C SER A 231 -14.34 18.53 -13.04
N LYS A 232 -14.66 19.72 -13.52
CA LYS A 232 -15.94 20.41 -13.33
C LYS A 232 -16.31 21.22 -14.60
N PRO A 233 -16.54 20.57 -15.75
CA PRO A 233 -16.80 21.27 -17.01
C PRO A 233 -18.03 22.18 -16.95
N GLU A 234 -19.07 21.80 -16.21
CA GLU A 234 -20.26 22.65 -16.02
C GLU A 234 -19.98 23.90 -15.20
N LEU A 235 -19.09 23.81 -14.20
CA LEU A 235 -18.68 24.99 -13.42
C LEU A 235 -17.88 25.96 -14.30
N GLU A 236 -16.94 25.45 -15.11
CA GLU A 236 -16.21 26.26 -16.07
C GLU A 236 -17.16 26.99 -17.02
N LYS A 237 -18.15 26.29 -17.56
CA LYS A 237 -19.17 26.88 -18.43
C LYS A 237 -19.93 28.02 -17.74
N ILE A 238 -20.40 27.82 -16.52
CA ILE A 238 -21.12 28.86 -15.74
C ILE A 238 -20.21 30.08 -15.50
N LEU A 239 -18.95 29.86 -15.12
CA LEU A 239 -17.98 30.93 -14.88
C LEU A 239 -17.68 31.72 -16.15
N TYR A 240 -17.51 31.01 -17.28
CA TYR A 240 -17.28 31.64 -18.58
C TYR A 240 -18.48 32.47 -19.03
N GLU A 241 -19.71 31.96 -18.87
CA GLU A 241 -20.94 32.67 -19.23
C GLU A 241 -21.14 33.97 -18.44
N HIS A 242 -20.73 34.03 -17.17
CA HIS A 242 -20.99 35.18 -16.29
C HIS A 242 -19.80 36.14 -16.13
N GLY A 243 -18.57 35.70 -16.39
CA GLY A 243 -17.37 36.52 -16.17
C GLY A 243 -16.23 36.27 -17.17
N GLY A 244 -16.49 35.51 -18.24
CA GLY A 244 -15.52 35.25 -19.29
C GLY A 244 -14.29 34.46 -18.83
N GLN A 245 -13.25 34.47 -19.66
CA GLN A 245 -12.01 33.71 -19.45
C GLN A 245 -11.26 34.12 -18.17
N GLU A 246 -11.33 35.40 -17.78
CA GLU A 246 -10.65 35.91 -16.58
C GLU A 246 -11.24 35.34 -15.30
N LEU A 247 -12.58 35.26 -15.19
CA LEU A 247 -13.22 34.66 -14.02
C LEU A 247 -12.91 33.17 -13.91
N VAL A 248 -12.88 32.46 -15.05
CA VAL A 248 -12.45 31.05 -15.12
C VAL A 248 -11.02 30.90 -14.57
N LYS A 249 -10.08 31.74 -15.00
CA LYS A 249 -8.68 31.68 -14.57
C LYS A 249 -8.53 31.94 -13.07
N ILE A 250 -9.16 33.00 -12.55
CA ILE A 250 -9.09 33.36 -11.12
C ILE A 250 -9.63 32.20 -10.27
N VAL A 251 -10.84 31.71 -10.57
CA VAL A 251 -11.44 30.63 -9.78
C VAL A 251 -10.60 29.37 -9.90
N ALA A 252 -10.15 29.02 -11.10
CA ALA A 252 -9.30 27.85 -11.32
C ALA A 252 -8.03 27.89 -10.45
N GLU A 253 -7.35 29.04 -10.37
CA GLU A 253 -6.18 29.24 -9.50
C GLU A 253 -6.53 29.04 -8.00
N TYR A 254 -7.67 29.55 -7.54
CA TYR A 254 -8.10 29.42 -6.15
C TYR A 254 -8.46 27.99 -5.73
N ILE A 255 -9.01 27.17 -6.64
CA ILE A 255 -9.50 25.84 -6.30
C ILE A 255 -8.62 24.70 -6.84
N VAL A 256 -7.48 25.01 -7.47
CA VAL A 256 -6.61 24.04 -8.15
C VAL A 256 -6.15 22.89 -7.26
N GLU A 257 -5.89 23.17 -5.98
CA GLU A 257 -5.41 22.17 -5.02
C GLU A 257 -6.48 21.12 -4.67
N TYR A 258 -7.76 21.47 -4.84
CA TYR A 258 -8.90 20.59 -4.56
C TYR A 258 -9.38 19.84 -5.82
N MET A 259 -8.70 20.03 -6.97
CA MET A 259 -9.12 19.48 -8.26
C MET A 259 -8.18 18.39 -8.78
N GLY A 260 -8.76 17.47 -9.56
CA GLY A 260 -8.01 16.48 -10.34
C GLY A 260 -7.57 15.22 -9.59
N ALA A 261 -7.77 15.12 -8.27
CA ALA A 261 -7.41 13.92 -7.50
C ALA A 261 -8.15 12.66 -8.00
N THR A 262 -9.46 12.76 -8.28
CA THR A 262 -10.26 11.67 -8.89
C THR A 262 -9.69 11.23 -10.23
N LYS A 263 -9.37 12.19 -11.11
CA LYS A 263 -8.83 11.89 -12.45
C LYS A 263 -7.45 11.23 -12.36
N LYS A 264 -6.58 11.72 -11.48
CA LYS A 264 -5.25 11.12 -11.24
C LYS A 264 -5.38 9.68 -10.74
N PHE A 265 -6.25 9.44 -9.75
CA PHE A 265 -6.53 8.10 -9.24
C PHE A 265 -7.00 7.16 -10.36
N ILE A 266 -8.02 7.55 -11.12
CA ILE A 266 -8.58 6.74 -12.20
C ILE A 266 -7.53 6.48 -13.28
N ASP A 267 -6.86 7.51 -13.77
CA ASP A 267 -5.92 7.39 -14.89
C ASP A 267 -4.70 6.53 -14.49
N PHE A 268 -4.23 6.63 -13.25
CA PHE A 268 -3.15 5.78 -12.74
C PHE A 268 -3.57 4.30 -12.73
N VAL A 269 -4.74 3.98 -12.18
CA VAL A 269 -5.21 2.58 -12.13
C VAL A 269 -5.46 2.04 -13.53
N LEU A 270 -5.95 2.86 -14.47
CA LEU A 270 -6.17 2.43 -15.85
C LEU A 270 -4.87 2.22 -16.64
N GLU A 271 -3.84 3.00 -16.34
CA GLU A 271 -2.50 2.84 -16.91
C GLU A 271 -1.86 1.54 -16.42
N PHE A 272 -1.86 1.35 -15.10
CA PHE A 272 -1.22 0.19 -14.46
C PHE A 272 -2.19 -0.95 -14.19
N LEU A 273 -3.34 -1.01 -14.86
CA LEU A 273 -4.38 -2.01 -14.60
C LEU A 273 -3.81 -3.43 -14.73
N PRO A 274 -3.84 -4.29 -13.69
CA PRO A 274 -3.43 -5.68 -13.84
C PRO A 274 -4.32 -6.41 -14.85
N SER A 275 -3.77 -7.46 -15.46
CA SER A 275 -4.58 -8.43 -16.21
C SER A 275 -5.66 -9.02 -15.27
N PRO A 276 -6.81 -9.48 -15.80
CA PRO A 276 -7.80 -10.13 -14.95
C PRO A 276 -7.17 -11.33 -14.21
N PRO A 277 -7.64 -11.66 -12.99
CA PRO A 277 -7.17 -12.83 -12.28
C PRO A 277 -7.28 -14.08 -13.16
N LYS A 278 -6.29 -14.98 -13.09
CA LYS A 278 -6.33 -16.23 -13.86
C LYS A 278 -7.46 -17.15 -13.41
N LYS A 279 -7.76 -17.12 -12.10
CA LYS A 279 -8.78 -17.93 -11.42
C LYS A 279 -9.94 -17.01 -11.05
N ARG A 280 -11.12 -17.25 -11.63
CA ARG A 280 -12.29 -16.36 -11.50
C ARG A 280 -13.58 -17.19 -11.40
N PRO A 281 -14.54 -16.77 -10.57
CA PRO A 281 -15.83 -17.44 -10.38
C PRO A 281 -16.62 -17.49 -11.69
N LYS A 282 -17.43 -18.52 -11.99
CA LYS A 282 -18.17 -18.53 -13.28
C LYS A 282 -19.21 -17.42 -13.40
N PHE A 283 -19.85 -17.09 -12.28
CA PHE A 283 -20.86 -16.04 -12.16
C PHE A 283 -20.32 -14.88 -11.31
N ASP A 284 -21.05 -13.75 -11.31
CA ASP A 284 -20.73 -12.57 -10.49
C ASP A 284 -19.28 -12.07 -10.67
N ARG A 285 -18.82 -12.09 -11.92
CA ARG A 285 -17.56 -11.49 -12.38
C ARG A 285 -17.73 -10.00 -12.63
N HIS A 286 -16.72 -9.24 -12.25
CA HIS A 286 -16.58 -7.87 -12.71
C HIS A 286 -16.07 -7.84 -14.16
N PRO A 287 -16.70 -7.08 -15.07
CA PRO A 287 -16.20 -6.96 -16.44
C PRO A 287 -14.88 -6.16 -16.50
N TRP A 288 -13.81 -6.81 -16.94
CA TRP A 288 -12.44 -6.28 -16.89
C TRP A 288 -12.06 -5.28 -18.00
N SER A 289 -13.02 -4.73 -18.74
CA SER A 289 -12.72 -3.74 -19.79
C SER A 289 -12.37 -2.38 -19.18
N LYS A 290 -11.46 -1.62 -19.80
CA LYS A 290 -11.05 -0.29 -19.32
C LYS A 290 -12.25 0.62 -19.05
N THR A 291 -13.27 0.61 -19.91
CA THR A 291 -14.49 1.41 -19.73
C THR A 291 -15.28 1.04 -18.48
N LYS A 292 -15.40 -0.26 -18.18
CA LYS A 292 -16.15 -0.75 -17.01
C LYS A 292 -15.36 -0.56 -15.72
N ILE A 293 -14.05 -0.78 -15.76
CA ILE A 293 -13.15 -0.46 -14.65
C ILE A 293 -13.20 1.04 -14.33
N LYS A 294 -13.11 1.91 -15.33
CA LYS A 294 -13.24 3.37 -15.16
C LYS A 294 -14.52 3.75 -14.39
N LYS A 295 -15.69 3.30 -14.85
CA LYS A 295 -16.97 3.58 -14.20
C LYS A 295 -17.01 3.09 -12.74
N THR A 296 -16.37 1.95 -12.48
CA THR A 296 -16.29 1.36 -11.13
C THR A 296 -15.40 2.22 -10.22
N LEU A 297 -14.25 2.67 -10.73
CA LEU A 297 -13.32 3.54 -10.01
C LEU A 297 -13.92 4.92 -9.73
N GLU A 298 -14.69 5.50 -10.66
CA GLU A 298 -15.45 6.74 -10.44
C GLU A 298 -16.39 6.60 -9.23
N LYS A 299 -17.09 5.47 -9.14
CA LYS A 299 -18.01 5.19 -8.04
C LYS A 299 -17.29 4.93 -6.70
N ILE A 300 -16.21 4.14 -6.71
CA ILE A 300 -15.36 3.90 -5.53
C ILE A 300 -14.77 5.21 -4.99
N TYR A 301 -14.26 6.06 -5.88
CA TYR A 301 -13.71 7.35 -5.46
C TYR A 301 -14.80 8.26 -4.87
N GLY A 302 -16.00 8.25 -5.45
CA GLY A 302 -17.18 8.92 -4.87
C GLY A 302 -17.43 8.47 -3.43
N TYR A 303 -17.46 7.16 -3.17
CA TYR A 303 -17.63 6.63 -1.81
C TYR A 303 -16.49 7.01 -0.86
N ARG A 304 -15.24 7.02 -1.33
CA ARG A 304 -14.10 7.50 -0.51
C ARG A 304 -14.27 8.97 -0.13
N SER A 305 -14.70 9.82 -1.06
CA SER A 305 -14.98 11.23 -0.80
C SER A 305 -16.10 11.40 0.23
N ASP A 306 -17.20 10.66 0.07
CA ASP A 306 -18.34 10.70 1.00
C ASP A 306 -17.98 10.18 2.40
N ALA A 307 -17.13 9.16 2.50
CA ALA A 307 -16.67 8.63 3.78
C ALA A 307 -15.83 9.65 4.57
N LEU A 308 -14.96 10.39 3.87
CA LEU A 308 -14.07 11.36 4.52
C LEU A 308 -14.73 12.72 4.79
N HIS A 309 -15.63 13.16 3.92
CA HIS A 309 -16.21 14.52 4.00
C HIS A 309 -17.69 14.53 4.36
N GLY A 310 -18.43 13.49 3.98
CA GLY A 310 -19.87 13.34 4.25
C GLY A 310 -20.20 12.43 5.44
N SER A 311 -19.18 11.86 6.10
CA SER A 311 -19.33 10.89 7.20
C SER A 311 -20.19 9.67 6.85
N ARG A 312 -20.25 9.30 5.55
CA ARG A 312 -21.05 8.16 5.07
C ARG A 312 -20.12 6.98 4.78
N ALA A 313 -20.26 5.90 5.53
CA ALA A 313 -19.48 4.68 5.32
C ALA A 313 -19.69 4.09 3.91
N PHE A 314 -18.71 3.30 3.46
CA PHE A 314 -18.83 2.51 2.23
C PHE A 314 -20.07 1.59 2.29
N PRO A 315 -20.72 1.32 1.14
CA PRO A 315 -21.84 0.38 1.09
C PRO A 315 -21.53 -0.95 1.76
N ALA A 316 -22.38 -1.37 2.69
CA ALA A 316 -22.17 -2.61 3.44
C ALA A 316 -21.92 -3.84 2.53
N PRO A 317 -22.62 -4.04 1.39
CA PRO A 317 -22.35 -5.19 0.52
C PRO A 317 -20.94 -5.23 -0.05
N MET A 318 -20.28 -4.09 -0.24
CA MET A 318 -18.89 -4.01 -0.72
C MET A 318 -17.86 -4.37 0.36
N CYS A 319 -18.28 -4.37 1.62
CA CYS A 319 -17.48 -4.65 2.81
C CYS A 319 -17.66 -6.08 3.33
N MET A 320 -18.53 -6.87 2.70
CA MET A 320 -18.81 -8.25 3.10
C MET A 320 -17.76 -9.21 2.53
N SER A 321 -17.57 -10.34 3.22
CA SER A 321 -16.77 -11.45 2.73
C SER A 321 -17.36 -12.01 1.42
N PRO A 322 -16.53 -12.33 0.42
CA PRO A 322 -17.04 -12.90 -0.81
C PRO A 322 -17.66 -14.27 -0.58
N MET A 323 -18.78 -14.54 -1.24
CA MET A 323 -19.25 -15.92 -1.40
C MET A 323 -18.33 -16.68 -2.36
N ILE A 324 -18.30 -18.00 -2.22
CA ILE A 324 -17.55 -18.87 -3.14
C ILE A 324 -18.49 -19.40 -4.21
N SER A 325 -18.10 -19.25 -5.46
CA SER A 325 -18.80 -19.77 -6.64
C SER A 325 -17.78 -20.53 -7.52
N ASP A 326 -18.06 -21.81 -7.78
CA ASP A 326 -17.16 -22.70 -8.53
C ASP A 326 -15.70 -22.69 -8.02
N SER A 327 -15.53 -22.78 -6.68
CA SER A 327 -14.24 -22.76 -5.97
C SER A 327 -13.49 -21.42 -5.95
N TYR A 328 -14.07 -20.34 -6.49
CA TYR A 328 -13.44 -19.02 -6.50
C TYR A 328 -14.35 -17.96 -5.86
N PRO A 329 -13.79 -16.94 -5.21
CA PRO A 329 -14.58 -15.86 -4.63
C PRO A 329 -15.27 -15.03 -5.73
N ILE A 330 -16.56 -14.72 -5.54
CA ILE A 330 -17.31 -13.79 -6.40
C ILE A 330 -16.66 -12.39 -6.37
N GLU A 331 -16.72 -11.63 -7.45
CA GLU A 331 -16.00 -10.34 -7.57
C GLU A 331 -16.87 -9.12 -7.29
N VAL A 332 -18.19 -9.29 -7.40
CA VAL A 332 -19.20 -8.27 -7.11
C VAL A 332 -20.23 -8.83 -6.13
N PRO A 333 -20.87 -7.99 -5.30
CA PRO A 333 -21.96 -8.45 -4.44
C PRO A 333 -23.13 -9.01 -5.26
N THR A 334 -23.77 -10.06 -4.73
CA THR A 334 -24.90 -10.75 -5.40
C THR A 334 -26.25 -10.10 -5.11
N GLY A 335 -27.24 -10.44 -5.94
CA GLY A 335 -28.62 -9.99 -5.77
C GLY A 335 -28.95 -8.71 -6.54
N PHE A 336 -30.23 -8.37 -6.60
CA PHE A 336 -30.71 -7.12 -7.21
C PHE A 336 -30.60 -5.93 -6.25
N SER A 337 -30.77 -6.20 -4.96
CA SER A 337 -30.59 -5.25 -3.87
C SER A 337 -30.14 -5.99 -2.61
N THR A 338 -29.51 -5.27 -1.70
CA THR A 338 -29.14 -5.77 -0.36
C THR A 338 -29.62 -4.77 0.67
N SER A 339 -30.21 -5.26 1.76
CA SER A 339 -30.56 -4.47 2.94
C SER A 339 -29.89 -5.05 4.17
N THR A 340 -29.25 -4.20 4.96
CA THR A 340 -28.64 -4.56 6.25
C THR A 340 -28.42 -3.31 7.09
N LEU A 341 -28.48 -3.45 8.43
CA LEU A 341 -28.24 -2.38 9.40
C LEU A 341 -29.00 -1.07 9.10
N GLY A 342 -30.23 -1.18 8.58
CA GLY A 342 -31.08 -0.04 8.22
C GLY A 342 -30.75 0.64 6.88
N GLY A 343 -29.73 0.18 6.15
CA GLY A 343 -29.41 0.63 4.80
C GLY A 343 -30.00 -0.26 3.71
N VAL A 344 -30.14 0.29 2.50
CA VAL A 344 -30.53 -0.42 1.28
C VAL A 344 -29.64 0.06 0.14
N TRP A 345 -29.09 -0.89 -0.61
CA TRP A 345 -28.26 -0.63 -1.78
C TRP A 345 -28.76 -1.47 -2.96
N VAL A 346 -28.91 -0.86 -4.12
CA VAL A 346 -29.19 -1.61 -5.36
C VAL A 346 -27.89 -2.11 -5.97
N LYS A 347 -27.97 -3.02 -6.94
CA LYS A 347 -26.79 -3.62 -7.59
C LYS A 347 -25.82 -2.57 -8.13
N GLU A 348 -26.33 -1.48 -8.68
CA GLU A 348 -25.52 -0.40 -9.24
C GLU A 348 -24.68 0.31 -8.17
N ASP A 349 -25.10 0.26 -6.89
CA ASP A 349 -24.42 0.85 -5.74
C ASP A 349 -23.21 0.07 -5.26
N SER A 350 -23.15 -1.21 -5.59
CA SER A 350 -22.08 -2.08 -5.09
C SER A 350 -21.33 -2.69 -6.27
N PRO A 351 -20.49 -1.92 -6.97
CA PRO A 351 -19.90 -2.37 -8.23
C PRO A 351 -18.78 -3.40 -8.06
N LEU A 352 -18.24 -3.58 -6.85
CA LEU A 352 -17.06 -4.41 -6.61
C LEU A 352 -16.96 -4.83 -5.13
N LEU A 353 -16.44 -6.03 -4.86
CA LEU A 353 -16.05 -6.46 -3.52
C LEU A 353 -14.62 -6.04 -3.17
N LEU A 354 -14.34 -5.83 -1.88
CA LEU A 354 -13.05 -5.35 -1.38
C LEU A 354 -11.86 -6.21 -1.83
N HIS A 355 -11.97 -7.56 -1.78
CA HIS A 355 -10.87 -8.43 -2.23
C HIS A 355 -10.52 -8.24 -3.71
N THR A 356 -11.50 -7.95 -4.56
CA THR A 356 -11.25 -7.70 -5.98
C THR A 356 -10.62 -6.33 -6.18
N PHE A 357 -10.98 -5.34 -5.35
CA PHE A 357 -10.32 -4.05 -5.37
C PHE A 357 -8.87 -4.13 -4.87
N GLU A 358 -8.61 -4.88 -3.80
CA GLU A 358 -7.26 -5.16 -3.31
C GLU A 358 -6.39 -5.73 -4.44
N TYR A 359 -6.90 -6.72 -5.19
CA TYR A 359 -6.19 -7.29 -6.34
C TYR A 359 -5.82 -6.22 -7.38
N ILE A 360 -6.74 -5.32 -7.69
CA ILE A 360 -6.50 -4.20 -8.63
C ILE A 360 -5.43 -3.26 -8.07
N VAL A 361 -5.55 -2.88 -6.80
CA VAL A 361 -4.65 -1.93 -6.12
C VAL A 361 -3.24 -2.47 -6.08
N ARG A 362 -3.08 -3.71 -5.57
CA ARG A 362 -1.78 -4.39 -5.51
C ARG A 362 -1.17 -4.51 -6.89
N GLY A 363 -1.94 -4.99 -7.86
CA GLY A 363 -1.45 -5.16 -9.24
C GLY A 363 -1.02 -3.84 -9.88
N ALA A 364 -1.76 -2.76 -9.65
CA ALA A 364 -1.42 -1.42 -10.15
C ALA A 364 -0.14 -0.88 -9.50
N LEU A 365 0.00 -0.99 -8.18
CA LEU A 365 1.20 -0.55 -7.47
C LEU A 365 2.44 -1.36 -7.87
N LEU A 366 2.32 -2.68 -8.05
CA LEU A 366 3.45 -3.52 -8.47
C LEU A 366 3.89 -3.22 -9.92
N LYS A 367 2.93 -2.99 -10.83
CA LYS A 367 3.23 -2.58 -12.21
C LYS A 367 3.85 -1.18 -12.25
N TRP A 368 3.37 -0.27 -11.42
CA TRP A 368 3.96 1.05 -11.28
C TRP A 368 5.39 0.96 -10.73
N TRP A 369 5.64 0.22 -9.66
CA TRP A 369 7.01 -0.03 -9.18
C TRP A 369 7.89 -0.57 -10.30
N ALA A 370 7.44 -1.57 -11.06
CA ALA A 370 8.22 -2.10 -12.18
C ALA A 370 8.59 -1.01 -13.23
N SER A 371 7.71 -0.02 -13.44
CA SER A 371 7.99 1.12 -14.34
C SER A 371 8.98 2.16 -13.79
N LEU A 372 9.30 2.13 -12.48
CA LEU A 372 10.28 3.02 -11.86
C LEU A 372 11.72 2.49 -11.99
N ILE A 373 11.89 1.24 -12.41
CA ILE A 373 13.21 0.61 -12.53
C ILE A 373 13.91 1.21 -13.76
N PRO A 374 15.11 1.79 -13.62
CA PRO A 374 15.87 2.29 -14.77
C PRO A 374 16.17 1.16 -15.76
N GLU A 375 16.08 1.42 -17.07
CA GLU A 375 16.34 0.41 -18.11
C GLU A 375 17.73 -0.23 -17.98
N ASP A 376 18.72 0.53 -17.50
CA ASP A 376 20.10 0.07 -17.27
C ASP A 376 20.25 -0.90 -16.09
N SER A 377 19.25 -1.01 -15.21
CA SER A 377 19.26 -1.88 -14.02
C SER A 377 18.66 -3.27 -14.27
N LEU A 378 18.20 -3.56 -15.49
CA LEU A 378 17.59 -4.84 -15.89
C LEU A 378 18.59 -5.85 -16.49
N LYS A 379 19.90 -5.63 -16.30
CA LYS A 379 20.97 -6.49 -16.83
C LYS A 379 21.51 -7.48 -15.82
#